data_AF-A0A2U2MT29-F1
#
_entry.id   AF-A0A2U2MT29-F1
#
_cell.length_a   1.000
_cell.length_b   1.000
_cell.length_c   1.000
_cell.angle_alpha   90.00
_cell.angle_beta   90.00
_cell.angle_gamma   90.00
#
_symmetry.space_group_name_H-M   'P 1'
#
loop_
_entity.id
_entity.type
_entity.pdbx_description
1 polymer ?
#
loop_
_entity_poly.entity_id
_entity_poly.type
_entity_poly.pdbx_seq_one_letter_code
_entity_poly.pdbx_strand_id
1 'polypeptide(L)'
;MSRSRIHPRTRRATQLALRHRAARDKNVVLALVPVVAIVAKIMVAFVLPDKYFYDNNRILGMSIGSATVDEWEGTYRVAADLFARLNVFGFRTMLDWSFTLGVVFSILVFLMVIRVDSPDFLQSVFILAATGLLNIYVFNIGKDIIQFAFFFVVYIILILPIDSSILKIALSCAVLYYESTFFREYYVLIAALVLFVFVLLSAFRLGRGDFNAPTVVAICVICFLGIYAMMLVAQRAMPAEYRQMIDLRAGYVTAFDGSADSQTLIRNWIPGSGLPIFMANYLINAVRMMLPVELVLRGLYYLPFFCFQMLITFYMVRLLRRINKVHDKSQFLAVCIFIGYALASFIFEPDFGSWVRHESATFPVLHLLVLSGNQRLPFFAPKDDELRGGIS
;
A
#
# COMPACT_ATOMS: atom_id res chain seq x y z
N MET A 1 17.70 49.97 -3.54
CA MET A 1 17.09 48.64 -3.25
C MET A 1 17.61 48.12 -1.93
N SER A 2 16.83 48.31 -0.86
CA SER A 2 17.19 47.92 0.51
C SER A 2 16.97 46.42 0.71
N ARG A 3 18.06 45.66 0.91
CA ARG A 3 17.98 44.31 1.48
C ARG A 3 17.62 44.47 2.96
N SER A 4 16.33 44.35 3.27
CA SER A 4 15.81 44.26 4.64
C SER A 4 16.59 43.17 5.41
N ARG A 5 17.52 43.60 6.28
CA ARG A 5 18.21 42.75 7.24
C ARG A 5 17.19 42.34 8.30
N ILE A 6 16.59 41.16 8.15
CA ILE A 6 15.73 40.58 9.18
C ILE A 6 16.59 40.37 10.44
N HIS A 7 16.20 40.99 11.55
CA HIS A 7 16.95 40.95 12.81
C HIS A 7 17.11 39.50 13.32
N PRO A 8 18.27 39.10 13.87
CA PRO A 8 18.49 37.74 14.40
C PRO A 8 17.51 37.31 15.51
N ARG A 9 16.97 38.26 16.31
CA ARG A 9 15.94 37.98 17.33
C ARG A 9 14.60 37.56 16.70
N THR A 10 14.18 38.21 15.62
CA THR A 10 12.98 37.82 14.86
C THR A 10 13.14 36.45 14.19
N ARG A 11 14.34 36.09 13.73
CA ARG A 11 14.58 34.77 13.09
C ARG A 11 14.45 33.60 14.08
N ARG A 12 14.95 33.75 15.31
CA ARG A 12 14.79 32.75 16.39
C ARG A 12 13.34 32.62 16.85
N ALA A 13 12.62 33.73 17.03
CA ALA A 13 11.22 33.72 17.40
C ALA A 13 10.35 33.02 16.33
N THR A 14 10.61 33.29 15.05
CA THR A 14 9.93 32.61 13.94
C THR A 14 10.22 31.11 13.91
N GLN A 15 11.48 30.69 14.06
CA GLN A 15 11.85 29.26 14.11
C GLN A 15 11.20 28.53 15.30
N LEU A 16 11.11 29.18 16.45
CA LEU A 16 10.47 28.61 17.63
C LEU A 16 8.95 28.45 17.40
N ALA A 17 8.29 29.47 16.84
CA ALA A 17 6.88 29.42 16.47
C ALA A 17 6.58 28.31 15.45
N LEU A 18 7.45 28.10 14.45
CA LEU A 18 7.32 27.04 13.47
C LEU A 18 7.45 25.64 14.09
N ARG A 19 8.44 25.43 14.98
CA ARG A 19 8.58 24.18 15.74
C ARG A 19 7.37 23.89 16.61
N HIS A 20 6.82 24.90 17.29
CA HIS A 20 5.60 24.74 18.08
C HIS A 20 4.41 24.36 17.20
N ARG A 21 4.26 24.97 16.02
CA ARG A 21 3.21 24.62 15.08
C ARG A 21 3.36 23.19 14.57
N ALA A 22 4.55 22.80 14.14
CA ALA A 22 4.86 21.45 13.68
C ALA A 22 4.59 20.38 14.76
N ALA A 23 4.97 20.65 16.01
CA ALA A 23 4.68 19.79 17.14
C ALA A 23 3.17 19.71 17.43
N ARG A 24 2.46 20.84 17.35
CA ARG A 24 1.00 20.88 17.50
C ARG A 24 0.30 20.05 16.42
N ASP A 25 0.68 20.23 15.16
CA ASP A 25 0.06 19.53 14.03
C ASP A 25 0.29 18.00 14.16
N LYS A 26 1.50 17.57 14.56
CA LYS A 26 1.78 16.17 14.90
C LYS A 26 0.92 15.66 16.06
N ASN A 27 0.81 16.42 17.15
CA ASN A 27 0.01 16.04 18.31
C ASN A 27 -1.47 15.93 17.98
N VAL A 28 -1.99 16.81 17.13
CA VAL A 28 -3.38 16.74 16.63
C VAL A 28 -3.59 15.46 15.83
N VAL A 29 -2.68 15.12 14.90
CA VAL A 29 -2.79 13.86 14.15
C VAL A 29 -2.75 12.66 15.09
N LEU A 30 -1.80 12.62 16.03
CA LEU A 30 -1.69 11.53 17.02
C LEU A 30 -2.96 11.40 17.87
N ALA A 31 -3.59 12.52 18.27
CA ALA A 31 -4.85 12.50 19.00
C ALA A 31 -6.03 12.01 18.12
N LEU A 32 -5.99 12.28 16.82
CA LEU A 32 -7.04 11.87 15.88
C LEU A 32 -6.93 10.40 15.43
N VAL A 33 -5.75 9.79 15.42
CA VAL A 33 -5.57 8.36 15.09
C VAL A 33 -6.53 7.45 15.88
N PRO A 34 -6.56 7.48 17.24
CA PRO A 34 -7.49 6.63 17.99
C PRO A 34 -8.95 7.02 17.77
N VAL A 35 -9.26 8.30 17.57
CA VAL A 35 -10.63 8.76 17.29
C VAL A 35 -11.13 8.18 15.96
N VAL A 36 -10.33 8.26 14.91
CA VAL A 36 -10.67 7.70 13.59
C VAL A 36 -10.76 6.18 13.65
N ALA A 37 -9.89 5.51 14.40
CA ALA A 37 -9.99 4.06 14.62
C ALA A 37 -11.32 3.68 15.29
N ILE A 38 -11.74 4.40 16.33
CA ILE A 38 -13.03 4.18 17.02
C ILE A 38 -14.19 4.41 16.06
N VAL A 39 -14.20 5.54 15.33
CA VAL A 39 -15.25 5.84 14.34
C VAL A 39 -15.33 4.74 13.28
N ALA A 40 -14.19 4.27 12.77
CA ALA A 40 -14.13 3.16 11.82
C ALA A 40 -14.74 1.87 12.40
N LYS A 41 -14.48 1.54 13.68
CA LYS A 41 -15.09 0.38 14.32
C LYS A 41 -16.59 0.53 14.57
N ILE A 42 -17.05 1.73 14.91
CA ILE A 42 -18.50 2.04 14.98
C ILE A 42 -19.13 1.84 13.59
N MET A 43 -18.46 2.28 12.52
CA MET A 43 -18.95 2.07 11.16
C MET A 43 -19.05 0.58 10.82
N VAL A 44 -18.04 -0.22 11.16
CA VAL A 44 -18.06 -1.69 10.97
C VAL A 44 -19.23 -2.32 11.73
N ALA A 45 -19.49 -1.88 12.96
CA ALA A 45 -20.50 -2.48 13.81
C ALA A 45 -21.95 -2.09 13.45
N PHE A 46 -22.18 -0.88 12.94
CA PHE A 46 -23.54 -0.32 12.87
C PHE A 46 -23.91 0.36 11.55
N VAL A 47 -22.96 0.66 10.66
CA VAL A 47 -23.21 1.49 9.47
C VAL A 47 -22.97 0.73 8.17
N LEU A 48 -21.91 -0.07 8.11
CA LEU A 48 -21.51 -0.76 6.90
C LEU A 48 -22.33 -2.05 6.71
N PRO A 49 -22.89 -2.29 5.51
CA PRO A 49 -23.62 -3.52 5.21
C PRO A 49 -22.74 -4.78 5.27
N ASP A 50 -23.33 -5.92 5.60
CA ASP A 50 -22.64 -7.22 5.75
C ASP A 50 -21.84 -7.68 4.53
N LYS A 51 -22.21 -7.22 3.32
CA LYS A 51 -21.49 -7.54 2.08
C LYS A 51 -20.00 -7.15 2.14
N TYR A 52 -19.65 -6.09 2.87
CA TYR A 52 -18.24 -5.67 3.02
C TYR A 52 -17.40 -6.67 3.82
N PHE A 53 -18.04 -7.58 4.55
CA PHE A 53 -17.42 -8.53 5.46
C PHE A 53 -17.71 -10.00 5.10
N TYR A 54 -18.15 -10.25 3.86
CA TYR A 54 -18.48 -11.60 3.39
C TYR A 54 -17.33 -12.59 3.60
N ASP A 55 -16.13 -12.24 3.11
CA ASP A 55 -14.91 -13.05 3.27
C ASP A 55 -14.55 -13.25 4.76
N ASN A 56 -14.71 -12.20 5.58
CA ASN A 56 -14.38 -12.26 7.01
C ASN A 56 -15.31 -13.23 7.76
N ASN A 57 -16.61 -13.14 7.49
CA ASN A 57 -17.62 -14.02 8.08
C ASN A 57 -17.46 -15.47 7.61
N ARG A 58 -17.05 -15.69 6.35
CA ARG A 58 -16.71 -17.03 5.85
C ARG A 58 -15.54 -17.65 6.62
N ILE A 59 -14.44 -16.91 6.75
CA ILE A 59 -13.23 -17.37 7.48
C ILE A 59 -13.57 -17.64 8.95
N LEU A 60 -14.38 -16.77 9.57
CA LEU A 60 -14.86 -17.00 10.93
C LEU A 60 -15.65 -18.30 11.04
N GLY A 61 -16.65 -18.51 10.17
CA GLY A 61 -17.47 -19.71 10.15
C GLY A 61 -16.64 -20.98 10.01
N MET A 62 -15.63 -20.97 9.14
CA MET A 62 -14.67 -22.06 9.00
C MET A 62 -13.81 -22.25 10.26
N SER A 63 -13.33 -21.16 10.88
CA SER A 63 -12.45 -21.23 12.07
C SER A 63 -13.13 -21.82 13.31
N ILE A 64 -14.46 -21.70 13.41
CA ILE A 64 -15.25 -22.24 14.53
C ILE A 64 -15.97 -23.54 14.18
N GLY A 65 -15.79 -24.07 12.95
CA GLY A 65 -16.44 -25.29 12.49
C GLY A 65 -17.96 -25.17 12.32
N SER A 66 -18.46 -24.01 11.86
CA SER A 66 -19.88 -23.80 11.64
C SER A 66 -20.39 -24.67 10.49
N ALA A 67 -21.38 -25.53 10.76
CA ALA A 67 -21.98 -26.43 9.77
C ALA A 67 -22.74 -25.73 8.63
N THR A 68 -22.95 -24.41 8.73
CA THR A 68 -23.68 -23.59 7.75
C THR A 68 -22.80 -22.97 6.66
N VAL A 69 -21.48 -23.22 6.71
CA VAL A 69 -20.51 -22.60 5.81
C VAL A 69 -19.75 -23.68 5.06
N ASP A 70 -19.87 -23.74 3.73
CA ASP A 70 -19.03 -24.70 2.97
C ASP A 70 -17.57 -24.32 3.11
N GLU A 71 -16.73 -25.32 3.26
CA GLU A 71 -15.32 -25.07 3.48
C GLU A 71 -14.62 -24.71 2.16
N TRP A 72 -13.84 -23.63 2.18
CA TRP A 72 -13.04 -23.20 1.04
C TRP A 72 -11.58 -23.53 1.25
N GLU A 73 -10.93 -24.04 0.20
CA GLU A 73 -9.53 -24.44 0.25
C GLU A 73 -8.57 -23.26 -0.01
N GLY A 74 -7.26 -23.53 0.08
CA GLY A 74 -6.21 -22.57 -0.17
C GLY A 74 -6.13 -21.47 0.91
N THR A 75 -6.04 -20.21 0.48
CA THR A 75 -5.81 -19.09 1.41
C THR A 75 -6.90 -18.89 2.47
N TYR A 76 -8.14 -19.34 2.19
CA TYR A 76 -9.23 -19.29 3.16
C TYR A 76 -9.03 -20.29 4.30
N ARG A 77 -8.64 -21.53 3.98
CA ARG A 77 -8.31 -22.56 4.96
C ARG A 77 -7.15 -22.14 5.85
N VAL A 78 -6.05 -21.68 5.23
CA VAL A 78 -4.85 -21.24 5.97
C VAL A 78 -5.22 -20.13 6.96
N ALA A 79 -6.02 -19.15 6.54
CA ALA A 79 -6.49 -18.09 7.43
C ALA A 79 -7.38 -18.65 8.56
N ALA A 80 -8.37 -19.49 8.24
CA ALA A 80 -9.28 -20.07 9.22
C ALA A 80 -8.54 -20.90 10.28
N ASP A 81 -7.59 -21.75 9.88
CA ASP A 81 -6.79 -22.58 10.78
C ASP A 81 -5.89 -21.72 11.68
N LEU A 82 -5.30 -20.66 11.12
CA LEU A 82 -4.52 -19.70 11.90
C LEU A 82 -5.39 -19.05 12.98
N PHE A 83 -6.56 -18.53 12.61
CA PHE A 83 -7.45 -17.89 13.59
C PHE A 83 -8.03 -18.87 14.59
N ALA A 84 -8.33 -20.11 14.20
CA ALA A 84 -8.75 -21.16 15.12
C ALA A 84 -7.68 -21.43 16.19
N ARG A 85 -6.40 -21.48 15.80
CA ARG A 85 -5.27 -21.65 16.74
C ARG A 85 -5.05 -20.42 17.63
N LEU A 86 -5.28 -19.22 17.10
CA LEU A 86 -5.15 -17.97 17.85
C LEU A 86 -6.35 -17.69 18.77
N ASN A 87 -7.45 -18.44 18.65
CA ASN A 87 -8.70 -18.18 19.35
C ASN A 87 -8.70 -18.62 20.83
N VAL A 88 -7.71 -18.16 21.60
CA VAL A 88 -7.56 -18.48 23.03
C VAL A 88 -8.74 -17.93 23.86
N PHE A 89 -9.38 -16.86 23.40
CA PHE A 89 -10.52 -16.22 24.07
C PHE A 89 -11.89 -16.78 23.66
N GLY A 90 -11.93 -17.74 22.72
CA GLY A 90 -13.18 -18.36 22.27
C GLY A 90 -14.14 -17.40 21.55
N PHE A 91 -13.61 -16.43 20.80
CA PHE A 91 -14.38 -15.51 19.96
C PHE A 91 -15.23 -16.25 18.94
N ARG A 92 -16.49 -15.82 18.82
CA ARG A 92 -17.48 -16.45 17.93
C ARG A 92 -18.10 -15.48 16.94
N THR A 93 -17.89 -14.17 17.11
CA THR A 93 -18.45 -13.16 16.22
C THR A 93 -17.34 -12.40 15.49
N MET A 94 -17.67 -11.83 14.33
CA MET A 94 -16.74 -11.00 13.56
C MET A 94 -16.39 -9.73 14.34
N LEU A 95 -17.34 -9.20 15.12
CA LEU A 95 -17.11 -8.01 15.93
C LEU A 95 -16.09 -8.25 17.04
N ASP A 96 -16.10 -9.41 17.71
CA ASP A 96 -15.10 -9.75 18.73
C ASP A 96 -13.67 -9.66 18.16
N TRP A 97 -13.48 -10.26 16.98
CA TRP A 97 -12.22 -10.19 16.24
C TRP A 97 -11.91 -8.77 15.77
N SER A 98 -12.89 -8.07 15.22
CA SER A 98 -12.75 -6.70 14.73
C SER A 98 -12.27 -5.75 15.81
N PHE A 99 -12.90 -5.77 16.99
CA PHE A 99 -12.51 -4.92 18.11
C PHE A 99 -11.14 -5.31 18.66
N THR A 100 -10.89 -6.60 18.87
CA THR A 100 -9.61 -7.07 19.44
C THR A 100 -8.44 -6.73 18.53
N LEU A 101 -8.52 -7.11 17.25
CA LEU A 101 -7.48 -6.80 16.26
C LEU A 101 -7.39 -5.29 16.02
N GLY A 102 -8.53 -4.59 16.00
CA GLY A 102 -8.61 -3.14 15.89
C GLY A 102 -7.81 -2.42 16.96
N VAL A 103 -7.98 -2.78 18.23
CA VAL A 103 -7.23 -2.19 19.35
C VAL A 103 -5.74 -2.51 19.22
N VAL A 104 -5.38 -3.79 19.09
CA VAL A 104 -3.98 -4.23 19.06
C VAL A 104 -3.20 -3.56 17.91
N PHE A 105 -3.75 -3.62 16.70
CA PHE A 105 -3.05 -3.11 15.52
C PHE A 105 -3.19 -1.59 15.36
N SER A 106 -4.21 -0.93 15.91
CA SER A 106 -4.24 0.54 15.98
C SER A 106 -3.19 1.09 16.94
N ILE A 107 -2.92 0.42 18.07
CA ILE A 107 -1.78 0.77 18.94
C ILE A 107 -0.48 0.68 18.15
N LEU A 108 -0.31 -0.38 17.36
CA LEU A 108 0.87 -0.56 16.51
C LEU A 108 0.98 0.55 15.46
N VAL A 109 -0.10 0.91 14.76
CA VAL A 109 -0.13 2.05 13.82
C VAL A 109 0.24 3.36 14.53
N PHE A 110 -0.30 3.60 15.72
CA PHE A 110 0.06 4.78 16.54
C PHE A 110 1.56 4.80 16.86
N LEU A 111 2.15 3.67 17.23
CA LEU A 111 3.59 3.53 17.48
C LEU A 111 4.46 3.72 16.23
N MET A 112 3.91 3.50 15.04
CA MET A 112 4.59 3.82 13.77
C MET A 112 4.52 5.33 13.51
N VAL A 113 3.33 5.94 13.64
CA VAL A 113 3.11 7.37 13.39
C VAL A 113 3.89 8.26 14.38
N ILE A 114 4.04 7.86 15.64
CA ILE A 114 4.81 8.64 16.63
C ILE A 114 6.30 8.78 16.24
N ARG A 115 6.85 7.82 15.50
CA ARG A 115 8.26 7.82 15.04
C ARG A 115 8.50 8.74 13.84
N VAL A 116 7.45 9.18 13.17
CA VAL A 116 7.53 10.04 12.00
C VAL A 116 7.70 11.50 12.42
N ASP A 117 8.45 12.28 11.65
CA ASP A 117 8.49 13.74 11.84
C ASP A 117 7.10 14.38 11.61
N SER A 118 6.92 15.65 11.99
CA SER A 118 5.63 16.34 11.86
C SER A 118 5.04 16.27 10.42
N PRO A 119 3.90 15.62 10.20
CA PRO A 119 3.31 15.53 8.87
C PRO A 119 2.79 16.90 8.41
N ASP A 120 2.81 17.15 7.10
CA ASP A 120 2.03 18.25 6.51
C ASP A 120 0.52 17.91 6.46
N PHE A 121 -0.30 18.85 5.99
CA PHE A 121 -1.75 18.64 5.92
C PHE A 121 -2.16 17.41 5.08
N LEU A 122 -1.58 17.22 3.88
CA LEU A 122 -1.95 16.08 3.02
C LEU A 122 -1.41 14.76 3.58
N GLN A 123 -0.23 14.78 4.19
CA GLN A 123 0.31 13.63 4.92
C GLN A 123 -0.59 13.28 6.12
N SER A 124 -1.14 14.28 6.81
CA SER A 124 -2.10 14.09 7.90
C SER A 124 -3.39 13.44 7.41
N VAL A 125 -3.95 13.95 6.31
CA VAL A 125 -5.14 13.34 5.66
C VAL A 125 -4.85 11.90 5.25
N PHE A 126 -3.67 11.62 4.68
CA PHE A 126 -3.25 10.26 4.33
C PHE A 126 -3.19 9.33 5.54
N ILE A 127 -2.57 9.75 6.66
CA ILE A 127 -2.47 8.94 7.89
C ILE A 127 -3.88 8.60 8.42
N LEU A 128 -4.76 9.60 8.49
CA LEU A 128 -6.11 9.40 9.02
C LEU A 128 -6.95 8.52 8.10
N ALA A 129 -6.87 8.72 6.78
CA ALA A 129 -7.53 7.88 5.80
C ALA A 129 -7.04 6.42 5.87
N ALA A 130 -5.72 6.21 5.92
CA ALA A 130 -5.14 4.87 6.07
C ALA A 130 -5.55 4.22 7.39
N THR A 131 -5.56 4.97 8.50
CA THR A 131 -6.04 4.47 9.81
C THR A 131 -7.48 4.00 9.74
N GLY A 132 -8.35 4.76 9.07
CA GLY A 132 -9.75 4.40 8.85
C GLY A 132 -9.88 3.13 8.00
N LEU A 133 -9.21 3.07 6.84
CA LEU A 133 -9.24 1.92 5.93
C LEU A 133 -8.69 0.65 6.59
N LEU A 134 -7.59 0.77 7.34
CA LEU A 134 -7.04 -0.34 8.12
C LEU A 134 -8.06 -0.86 9.13
N ASN A 135 -8.72 0.01 9.88
CA ASN A 135 -9.70 -0.42 10.88
C ASN A 135 -10.99 -0.98 10.26
N ILE A 136 -11.42 -0.47 9.10
CA ILE A 136 -12.61 -0.97 8.40
C ILE A 136 -12.33 -2.33 7.77
N TYR A 137 -11.23 -2.49 7.04
CA TYR A 137 -11.00 -3.65 6.18
C TYR A 137 -9.95 -4.61 6.71
N VAL A 138 -8.80 -4.10 7.15
CA VAL A 138 -7.62 -4.93 7.44
C VAL A 138 -7.67 -5.51 8.85
N PHE A 139 -8.04 -4.73 9.86
CA PHE A 139 -8.02 -5.13 11.27
C PHE A 139 -9.29 -5.92 11.67
N ASN A 140 -9.57 -6.97 10.92
CA ASN A 140 -10.63 -7.94 11.13
C ASN A 140 -10.08 -9.35 10.92
N ILE A 141 -10.85 -10.37 11.30
CA ILE A 141 -10.54 -11.75 10.97
C ILE A 141 -10.55 -11.92 9.45
N GLY A 142 -9.40 -12.16 8.81
CA GLY A 142 -9.35 -12.22 7.36
C GLY A 142 -7.95 -12.39 6.80
N LYS A 143 -7.86 -12.38 5.47
CA LYS A 143 -6.60 -12.55 4.73
C LYS A 143 -5.71 -11.30 4.81
N ASP A 144 -6.31 -10.12 4.95
CA ASP A 144 -5.62 -8.84 4.82
C ASP A 144 -4.75 -8.52 6.03
N ILE A 145 -5.15 -8.92 7.25
CA ILE A 145 -4.32 -8.76 8.45
C ILE A 145 -3.06 -9.62 8.39
N ILE A 146 -3.13 -10.80 7.76
CA ILE A 146 -1.98 -11.69 7.57
C ILE A 146 -0.98 -11.01 6.63
N GLN A 147 -1.46 -10.48 5.50
CA GLN A 147 -0.66 -9.68 4.59
C GLN A 147 -0.05 -8.45 5.30
N PHE A 148 -0.84 -7.73 6.10
CA PHE A 148 -0.35 -6.59 6.88
C PHE A 148 0.79 -7.00 7.82
N ALA A 149 0.69 -8.16 8.48
CA ALA A 149 1.73 -8.68 9.36
C ALA A 149 3.05 -8.94 8.61
N PHE A 150 3.00 -9.51 7.40
CA PHE A 150 4.20 -9.68 6.57
C PHE A 150 4.84 -8.34 6.18
N PHE A 151 4.03 -7.38 5.71
CA PHE A 151 4.54 -6.02 5.44
C PHE A 151 5.05 -5.31 6.69
N PHE A 152 4.50 -5.62 7.87
CA PHE A 152 5.01 -5.10 9.14
C PHE A 152 6.38 -5.69 9.49
N VAL A 153 6.63 -6.98 9.23
CA VAL A 153 7.97 -7.57 9.38
C VAL A 153 8.96 -6.92 8.40
N VAL A 154 8.54 -6.69 7.15
CA VAL A 154 9.35 -5.93 6.17
C VAL A 154 9.66 -4.53 6.70
N TYR A 155 8.68 -3.82 7.26
CA TYR A 155 8.88 -2.52 7.90
C TYR A 155 9.93 -2.58 9.01
N ILE A 156 9.86 -3.58 9.91
CA ILE A 156 10.86 -3.77 10.97
C ILE A 156 12.27 -3.88 10.36
N ILE A 157 12.45 -4.72 9.34
CA ILE A 157 13.74 -4.88 8.63
C ILE A 157 14.24 -3.54 8.08
N LEU A 158 13.34 -2.73 7.51
CA LEU A 158 13.70 -1.42 6.95
C LEU A 158 14.14 -0.42 8.02
N ILE A 159 13.56 -0.44 9.21
CA ILE A 159 13.93 0.49 10.30
C ILE A 159 15.09 -0.01 11.17
N LEU A 160 15.47 -1.29 11.09
CA LEU A 160 16.63 -1.79 11.82
C LEU A 160 17.91 -1.02 11.43
N PRO A 161 18.83 -0.80 12.38
CA PRO A 161 20.09 -0.09 12.16
C PRO A 161 21.11 -0.96 11.40
N ILE A 162 20.71 -1.52 10.26
CA ILE A 162 21.55 -2.29 9.34
C ILE A 162 22.05 -1.34 8.25
N ASP A 163 23.37 -1.24 8.08
CA ASP A 163 23.97 -0.31 7.12
C ASP A 163 23.82 -0.76 5.66
N SER A 164 23.75 -2.07 5.42
CA SER A 164 23.68 -2.64 4.08
C SER A 164 22.26 -2.62 3.50
N SER A 165 22.06 -1.80 2.45
CA SER A 165 20.81 -1.80 1.67
C SER A 165 20.54 -3.14 0.98
N ILE A 166 21.61 -3.83 0.55
CA ILE A 166 21.52 -5.15 -0.09
C ILE A 166 21.01 -6.19 0.90
N LEU A 167 21.50 -6.16 2.14
CA LEU A 167 21.01 -7.08 3.17
C LEU A 167 19.55 -6.80 3.53
N LYS A 168 19.16 -5.53 3.68
CA LYS A 168 17.77 -5.15 3.95
C LYS A 168 16.82 -5.60 2.85
N ILE A 169 17.17 -5.40 1.57
CA ILE A 169 16.32 -5.84 0.47
C ILE A 169 16.27 -7.36 0.37
N ALA A 170 17.40 -8.06 0.57
CA ALA A 170 17.43 -9.52 0.59
C ALA A 170 16.55 -10.11 1.69
N LEU A 171 16.63 -9.59 2.92
CA LEU A 171 15.78 -10.00 4.04
C LEU A 171 14.29 -9.69 3.75
N SER A 172 13.99 -8.53 3.16
CA SER A 172 12.62 -8.17 2.76
C SER A 172 12.07 -9.14 1.72
N CYS A 173 12.87 -9.48 0.69
CA CYS A 173 12.51 -10.48 -0.31
C CYS A 173 12.38 -11.89 0.29
N ALA A 174 13.17 -12.25 1.30
CA ALA A 174 13.04 -13.53 2.00
C ALA A 174 11.70 -13.62 2.76
N VAL A 175 11.24 -12.52 3.38
CA VAL A 175 9.92 -12.46 4.03
C VAL A 175 8.80 -12.64 2.99
N LEU A 176 8.86 -11.92 1.86
CA LEU A 176 7.88 -12.03 0.78
C LEU A 176 7.90 -13.43 0.13
N TYR A 177 9.09 -14.04 0.00
CA TYR A 177 9.22 -15.42 -0.47
C TYR A 177 8.58 -16.40 0.53
N TYR A 178 8.80 -16.23 1.82
CA TYR A 178 8.17 -17.07 2.83
C TYR A 178 6.65 -16.91 2.85
N GLU A 179 6.14 -15.69 2.65
CA GLU A 179 4.70 -15.46 2.47
C GLU A 179 4.14 -16.23 1.27
N SER A 180 4.94 -16.40 0.20
CA SER A 180 4.54 -17.17 -0.98
C SER A 180 4.35 -18.66 -0.72
N THR A 181 5.15 -19.24 0.17
CA THR A 181 5.05 -20.66 0.52
C THR A 181 4.04 -20.92 1.63
N PHE A 182 3.81 -19.92 2.49
CA PHE A 182 2.88 -20.02 3.61
C PHE A 182 1.44 -19.63 3.25
N PHE A 183 1.25 -18.60 2.43
CA PHE A 183 -0.05 -17.94 2.28
C PHE A 183 -0.48 -17.66 0.83
N ARG A 184 0.28 -16.83 0.08
CA ARG A 184 -0.14 -16.37 -1.25
C ARG A 184 0.96 -16.60 -2.27
N GLU A 185 0.80 -17.65 -3.07
CA GLU A 185 1.81 -18.13 -4.04
C GLU A 185 2.41 -17.03 -4.93
N TYR A 186 1.61 -16.06 -5.36
CA TYR A 186 2.08 -14.97 -6.23
C TYR A 186 3.06 -13.98 -5.57
N TYR A 187 3.29 -14.08 -4.25
CA TYR A 187 4.26 -13.22 -3.55
C TYR A 187 5.72 -13.49 -3.95
N VAL A 188 6.02 -14.66 -4.52
CA VAL A 188 7.33 -14.91 -5.13
C VAL A 188 7.58 -13.95 -6.30
N LEU A 189 6.54 -13.64 -7.08
CA LEU A 189 6.63 -12.66 -8.17
C LEU A 189 6.88 -11.26 -7.62
N ILE A 190 6.20 -10.88 -6.52
CA ILE A 190 6.44 -9.61 -5.84
C ILE A 190 7.92 -9.52 -5.42
N ALA A 191 8.47 -10.56 -4.78
CA ALA A 191 9.87 -10.58 -4.35
C ALA A 191 10.84 -10.41 -5.54
N ALA A 192 10.58 -11.09 -6.66
CA ALA A 192 11.38 -10.94 -7.89
C ALA A 192 11.29 -9.51 -8.47
N LEU A 193 10.09 -8.93 -8.49
CA LEU A 193 9.85 -7.56 -8.95
C LEU A 193 10.51 -6.52 -8.06
N VAL A 194 10.52 -6.73 -6.73
CA VAL A 194 11.23 -5.88 -5.78
C VAL A 194 12.73 -5.83 -6.12
N LEU A 195 13.35 -6.98 -6.39
CA LEU A 195 14.76 -7.06 -6.78
C LEU A 195 15.02 -6.38 -8.13
N PHE A 196 14.16 -6.65 -9.12
CA PHE A 196 14.25 -6.01 -10.43
C PHE A 196 14.17 -4.49 -10.33
N VAL A 197 13.19 -3.95 -9.59
CA VAL A 197 13.04 -2.51 -9.36
C VAL A 197 14.22 -1.94 -8.57
N PHE A 198 14.72 -2.65 -7.57
CA PHE A 198 15.89 -2.23 -6.80
C PHE A 198 17.12 -2.06 -7.69
N VAL A 199 17.41 -3.03 -8.57
CA VAL A 199 18.52 -2.95 -9.53
C VAL A 199 18.27 -1.81 -10.52
N LEU A 200 17.07 -1.72 -11.09
CA LEU A 200 16.68 -0.70 -12.06
C LEU A 200 16.88 0.72 -11.48
N LEU A 201 16.25 1.01 -10.35
CA LEU A 201 16.35 2.34 -9.74
C LEU A 201 17.77 2.64 -9.28
N SER A 202 18.51 1.66 -8.75
CA SER A 202 19.92 1.84 -8.39
C SER A 202 20.78 2.20 -9.60
N ALA A 203 20.54 1.58 -10.76
CA ALA A 203 21.24 1.91 -12.01
C ALA A 203 20.93 3.35 -12.46
N PHE A 204 19.66 3.77 -12.44
CA PHE A 204 19.31 5.15 -12.78
C PHE A 204 19.87 6.18 -11.79
N ARG A 205 20.08 5.81 -10.51
CA ARG A 205 20.72 6.68 -9.51
C ARG A 205 22.20 6.95 -9.78
N LEU A 206 22.88 6.13 -10.59
CA LEU A 206 24.26 6.39 -11.01
C LEU A 206 24.35 7.63 -11.92
N GLY A 207 23.27 7.92 -12.67
CA GLY A 207 23.12 9.17 -13.42
C GLY A 207 22.82 10.33 -12.45
N ARG A 208 23.79 11.23 -12.24
CA ARG A 208 23.78 12.30 -11.22
C ARG A 208 22.71 13.40 -11.37
N GLY A 209 21.68 13.24 -12.21
CA GLY A 209 20.64 14.26 -12.48
C GLY A 209 19.27 13.91 -11.89
N ASP A 210 18.44 14.89 -11.57
CA ASP A 210 17.05 14.63 -11.17
C ASP A 210 16.27 13.88 -12.26
N PHE A 211 15.29 13.08 -11.87
CA PHE A 211 14.47 12.34 -12.83
C PHE A 211 13.46 13.29 -13.44
N ASN A 212 13.71 13.66 -14.69
CA ASN A 212 12.75 14.42 -15.49
C ASN A 212 11.59 13.53 -15.94
N ALA A 213 10.53 14.13 -16.48
CA ALA A 213 9.39 13.37 -17.01
C ALA A 213 9.82 12.25 -18.00
N PRO A 214 10.79 12.47 -18.92
CA PRO A 214 11.30 11.40 -19.79
C PRO A 214 11.94 10.24 -19.03
N THR A 215 12.63 10.49 -17.92
CA THR A 215 13.25 9.45 -17.08
C THR A 215 12.18 8.58 -16.42
N VAL A 216 11.11 9.20 -15.90
CA VAL A 216 9.98 8.46 -15.32
C VAL A 216 9.31 7.60 -16.39
N VAL A 217 9.06 8.16 -17.58
CA VAL A 217 8.51 7.40 -18.71
C VAL A 217 9.44 6.24 -19.09
N ALA A 218 10.76 6.45 -19.15
CA ALA A 218 11.72 5.38 -19.43
C ALA A 218 11.67 4.28 -18.37
N ILE A 219 11.55 4.61 -17.09
CA ILE A 219 11.38 3.62 -16.01
C ILE A 219 10.09 2.84 -16.19
N CYS A 220 8.97 3.52 -16.47
CA CYS A 220 7.69 2.84 -16.74
C CYS A 220 7.80 1.89 -17.93
N VAL A 221 8.45 2.31 -19.02
CA VAL A 221 8.69 1.48 -20.21
C VAL A 221 9.57 0.28 -19.88
N ILE A 222 10.68 0.48 -19.15
CA ILE A 222 11.57 -0.63 -18.76
C ILE A 222 10.86 -1.59 -17.81
N CYS A 223 10.05 -1.11 -16.86
CA CYS A 223 9.21 -1.97 -16.03
C CYS A 223 8.24 -2.79 -16.88
N PHE A 224 7.53 -2.15 -17.81
CA PHE A 224 6.62 -2.84 -18.73
C PHE A 224 7.32 -3.91 -19.56
N LEU A 225 8.48 -3.58 -20.16
CA LEU A 225 9.30 -4.53 -20.91
C LEU A 225 9.84 -5.65 -20.02
N GLY A 226 10.17 -5.34 -18.75
CA GLY A 226 10.56 -6.31 -17.74
C GLY A 226 9.45 -7.33 -17.46
N ILE A 227 8.21 -6.88 -17.22
CA ILE A 227 7.04 -7.76 -17.09
C ILE A 227 6.87 -8.60 -18.36
N TYR A 228 6.92 -7.98 -19.53
CA TYR A 228 6.79 -8.69 -20.82
C TYR A 228 7.85 -9.80 -20.94
N ALA A 229 9.10 -9.48 -20.64
CA ALA A 229 10.20 -10.44 -20.68
C ALA A 229 10.00 -11.59 -19.67
N MET A 230 9.57 -11.30 -18.44
CA MET A 230 9.24 -12.34 -17.46
C MET A 230 8.10 -13.24 -17.94
N MET A 231 7.08 -12.69 -18.59
CA MET A 231 6.00 -13.49 -19.17
C MET A 231 6.48 -14.38 -20.33
N LEU A 232 7.41 -13.90 -21.17
CA LEU A 232 8.05 -14.72 -22.21
C LEU A 232 8.88 -15.86 -21.64
N VAL A 233 9.59 -15.61 -20.53
CA VAL A 233 10.35 -16.64 -19.81
C VAL A 233 9.38 -17.64 -19.18
N ALA A 234 8.34 -17.17 -18.48
CA ALA A 234 7.32 -18.01 -17.88
C ALA A 234 6.62 -18.90 -18.92
N GLN A 235 6.32 -18.38 -20.11
CA GLN A 235 5.74 -19.15 -21.21
C GLN A 235 6.56 -20.41 -21.57
N ARG A 236 7.90 -20.34 -21.45
CA ARG A 236 8.79 -21.46 -21.78
C ARG A 236 9.18 -22.30 -20.57
N ALA A 237 9.50 -21.67 -19.45
CA ALA A 237 10.01 -22.34 -18.26
C ALA A 237 8.89 -22.90 -17.37
N MET A 238 7.73 -22.26 -17.36
CA MET A 238 6.61 -22.50 -16.44
C MET A 238 5.26 -22.37 -17.18
N PRO A 239 5.01 -23.23 -18.19
CA PRO A 239 3.88 -23.05 -19.10
C PRO A 239 2.51 -23.20 -18.42
N ALA A 240 2.42 -23.94 -17.31
CA ALA A 240 1.17 -24.11 -16.57
C ALA A 240 0.79 -22.82 -15.83
N GLU A 241 1.73 -22.25 -15.10
CA GLU A 241 1.62 -21.02 -14.33
C GLU A 241 1.37 -19.83 -15.27
N TYR A 242 2.05 -19.79 -16.41
CA TYR A 242 1.81 -18.80 -17.45
C TYR A 242 0.35 -18.81 -17.96
N ARG A 243 -0.22 -20.00 -18.22
CA ARG A 243 -1.62 -20.12 -18.67
C ARG A 243 -2.57 -19.64 -17.59
N GLN A 244 -2.35 -20.04 -16.34
CA GLN A 244 -3.14 -19.55 -15.21
C GLN A 244 -3.12 -18.02 -15.10
N MET A 245 -1.97 -17.38 -15.31
CA MET A 245 -1.86 -15.91 -15.28
C MET A 245 -2.61 -15.22 -16.42
N ILE A 246 -2.53 -15.75 -17.65
CA ILE A 246 -3.23 -15.15 -18.80
C ILE A 246 -4.74 -15.31 -18.67
N ASP A 247 -5.20 -16.45 -18.18
CA ASP A 247 -6.63 -16.77 -18.08
C ASP A 247 -7.26 -16.23 -16.79
N LEU A 248 -6.45 -15.75 -15.83
CA LEU A 248 -6.87 -15.24 -14.53
C LEU A 248 -8.04 -14.23 -14.62
N ARG A 249 -7.93 -13.27 -15.54
CA ARG A 249 -8.94 -12.21 -15.73
C ARG A 249 -10.24 -12.73 -16.33
N ALA A 250 -10.16 -13.70 -17.25
CA ALA A 250 -11.35 -14.35 -17.78
C ALA A 250 -12.06 -15.15 -16.68
N GLY A 251 -11.29 -15.84 -15.82
CA GLY A 251 -11.79 -16.53 -14.63
C GLY A 251 -12.47 -15.58 -13.64
N TYR A 252 -11.98 -14.36 -13.47
CA TYR A 252 -12.67 -13.36 -12.64
C TYR A 252 -13.99 -12.91 -13.24
N VAL A 253 -14.07 -12.70 -14.55
CA VAL A 253 -15.35 -12.36 -15.18
C VAL A 253 -16.36 -13.47 -14.93
N THR A 254 -16.01 -14.74 -15.14
CA THR A 254 -16.95 -15.85 -14.90
C THR A 254 -17.29 -16.04 -13.42
N ALA A 255 -16.34 -15.85 -12.51
CA ALA A 255 -16.57 -16.02 -11.07
C ALA A 255 -17.38 -14.89 -10.44
N PHE A 256 -17.28 -13.67 -10.98
CA PHE A 256 -17.93 -12.48 -10.41
C PHE A 256 -19.13 -11.99 -11.23
N ASP A 257 -19.40 -12.48 -12.45
CA ASP A 257 -20.56 -12.00 -13.21
C ASP A 257 -21.87 -12.29 -12.45
N GLY A 258 -22.62 -11.24 -12.13
CA GLY A 258 -23.88 -11.34 -11.38
C GLY A 258 -23.75 -11.35 -9.85
N SER A 259 -22.54 -11.31 -9.27
CA SER A 259 -22.37 -11.21 -7.81
C SER A 259 -22.48 -9.77 -7.31
N ALA A 260 -22.91 -9.58 -6.05
CA ALA A 260 -22.97 -8.26 -5.41
C ALA A 260 -21.58 -7.58 -5.29
N ASP A 261 -20.51 -8.38 -5.34
CA ASP A 261 -19.11 -7.95 -5.25
C ASP A 261 -18.51 -7.53 -6.61
N SER A 262 -19.24 -7.72 -7.71
CA SER A 262 -18.81 -7.30 -9.05
C SER A 262 -18.90 -5.79 -9.32
N GLN A 263 -19.42 -5.03 -8.34
CA GLN A 263 -19.67 -3.59 -8.45
C GLN A 263 -18.42 -2.74 -8.68
N THR A 264 -17.22 -3.28 -8.52
CA THR A 264 -15.94 -2.60 -8.80
C THR A 264 -15.01 -3.40 -9.70
N LEU A 265 -15.52 -4.45 -10.35
CA LEU A 265 -14.73 -5.35 -11.20
C LEU A 265 -13.95 -4.59 -12.29
N ILE A 266 -12.67 -4.91 -12.45
CA ILE A 266 -11.78 -4.36 -13.47
C ILE A 266 -11.82 -5.29 -14.69
N ARG A 267 -12.67 -4.95 -15.66
CA ARG A 267 -12.80 -5.68 -16.93
C ARG A 267 -11.70 -5.26 -17.91
N ASN A 268 -11.16 -6.22 -18.66
CA ASN A 268 -10.28 -5.95 -19.80
C ASN A 268 -11.06 -5.19 -20.89
N TRP A 269 -10.42 -4.19 -21.49
CA TRP A 269 -11.04 -3.37 -22.54
C TRP A 269 -10.78 -3.93 -23.93
N ILE A 270 -9.62 -4.55 -24.13
CA ILE A 270 -9.25 -5.14 -25.42
C ILE A 270 -9.63 -6.63 -25.38
N PRO A 271 -10.62 -7.07 -26.18
CA PRO A 271 -10.98 -8.48 -26.26
C PRO A 271 -9.90 -9.28 -27.01
N GLY A 272 -9.83 -10.57 -26.72
CA GLY A 272 -8.90 -11.51 -27.36
C GLY A 272 -7.98 -12.21 -26.36
N SER A 273 -7.13 -13.07 -26.88
CA SER A 273 -6.22 -13.92 -26.10
C SER A 273 -4.78 -13.79 -26.56
N GLY A 274 -3.86 -14.27 -25.73
CA GLY A 274 -2.42 -14.25 -26.01
C GLY A 274 -1.67 -13.08 -25.38
N LEU A 275 -0.35 -13.23 -25.34
CA LEU A 275 0.53 -12.34 -24.57
C LEU A 275 0.45 -10.86 -24.98
N PRO A 276 0.45 -10.48 -26.27
CA PRO A 276 0.38 -9.06 -26.64
C PRO A 276 -0.90 -8.37 -26.15
N ILE A 277 -2.04 -9.06 -26.25
CA ILE A 277 -3.35 -8.54 -25.80
C ILE A 277 -3.40 -8.48 -24.26
N PHE A 278 -2.86 -9.50 -23.59
CA PHE A 278 -2.71 -9.48 -22.13
C PHE A 278 -1.87 -8.28 -21.67
N MET A 279 -0.72 -8.03 -22.32
CA MET A 279 0.17 -6.94 -21.96
C MET A 279 -0.43 -5.56 -22.27
N ALA A 280 -1.19 -5.41 -23.36
CA ALA A 280 -1.93 -4.18 -23.63
C ALA A 280 -2.99 -3.89 -22.54
N ASN A 281 -3.76 -4.91 -22.14
CA ASN A 281 -4.71 -4.79 -21.04
C ASN A 281 -4.01 -4.56 -19.69
N TYR A 282 -2.85 -5.17 -19.44
CA TYR A 282 -2.05 -4.91 -18.25
C TYR A 282 -1.70 -3.42 -18.12
N LEU A 283 -1.25 -2.78 -19.21
CA LEU A 283 -0.94 -1.34 -19.20
C LEU A 283 -2.18 -0.49 -18.93
N ILE A 284 -3.31 -0.80 -19.59
CA ILE A 284 -4.59 -0.11 -19.38
C ILE A 284 -5.02 -0.25 -17.92
N ASN A 285 -4.99 -1.45 -17.37
CA ASN A 285 -5.42 -1.73 -16.00
C ASN A 285 -4.48 -1.07 -14.97
N ALA A 286 -3.16 -1.06 -15.20
CA ALA A 286 -2.21 -0.35 -14.36
C ALA A 286 -2.54 1.15 -14.26
N VAL A 287 -2.80 1.81 -15.40
CA VAL A 287 -3.20 3.23 -15.43
C VAL A 287 -4.50 3.44 -14.68
N ARG A 288 -5.50 2.58 -14.89
CA ARG A 288 -6.81 2.66 -14.25
C ARG A 288 -6.72 2.43 -12.74
N MET A 289 -5.89 1.52 -12.27
CA MET A 289 -5.68 1.28 -10.83
C MET A 289 -4.96 2.45 -10.16
N MET A 290 -4.01 3.09 -10.85
CA MET A 290 -3.33 4.29 -10.35
C MET A 290 -4.21 5.55 -10.40
N LEU A 291 -5.11 5.64 -11.38
CA LEU A 291 -6.03 6.77 -11.61
C LEU A 291 -7.46 6.24 -11.80
N PRO A 292 -8.15 5.84 -10.72
CA PRO A 292 -9.41 5.09 -10.82
C PRO A 292 -10.61 6.01 -11.05
N VAL A 293 -10.64 6.68 -12.21
CA VAL A 293 -11.73 7.60 -12.60
C VAL A 293 -13.08 6.89 -12.59
N GLU A 294 -13.12 5.58 -12.82
CA GLU A 294 -14.34 4.78 -12.77
C GLU A 294 -14.99 4.75 -11.39
N LEU A 295 -14.23 4.91 -10.31
CA LEU A 295 -14.79 5.01 -8.97
C LEU A 295 -15.67 6.25 -8.83
N VAL A 296 -15.22 7.39 -9.37
CA VAL A 296 -16.00 8.64 -9.37
C VAL A 296 -17.32 8.47 -10.12
N LEU A 297 -17.29 7.73 -11.24
CA LEU A 297 -18.48 7.48 -12.07
C LEU A 297 -19.47 6.49 -11.43
N ARG A 298 -19.03 5.67 -10.46
CA ARG A 298 -19.88 4.68 -9.77
C ARG A 298 -20.63 5.26 -8.55
N GLY A 299 -20.34 6.49 -8.14
CA GLY A 299 -21.13 7.24 -7.15
C GLY A 299 -20.32 7.85 -6.01
N LEU A 300 -20.98 8.71 -5.22
CA LEU A 300 -20.34 9.51 -4.16
C LEU A 300 -19.67 8.66 -3.06
N TYR A 301 -20.20 7.47 -2.78
CA TYR A 301 -19.62 6.55 -1.79
C TYR A 301 -18.20 6.09 -2.15
N TYR A 302 -17.81 6.17 -3.43
CA TYR A 302 -16.49 5.74 -3.88
C TYR A 302 -15.45 6.88 -3.92
N LEU A 303 -15.87 8.14 -3.70
CA LEU A 303 -14.97 9.29 -3.69
C LEU A 303 -13.84 9.19 -2.66
N PRO A 304 -14.05 8.69 -1.42
CA PRO A 304 -12.96 8.52 -0.46
C PRO A 304 -11.85 7.60 -0.99
N PHE A 305 -12.21 6.49 -1.64
CA PHE A 305 -11.25 5.56 -2.25
C PHE A 305 -10.51 6.19 -3.41
N PHE A 306 -11.21 6.94 -4.27
CA PHE A 306 -10.58 7.71 -5.34
C PHE A 306 -9.56 8.72 -4.79
N CYS A 307 -9.94 9.54 -3.81
CA CYS A 307 -9.05 10.51 -3.19
C CYS A 307 -7.83 9.86 -2.54
N PHE A 308 -8.02 8.72 -1.85
CA PHE A 308 -6.94 7.97 -1.23
C PHE A 308 -5.95 7.44 -2.29
N GLN A 309 -6.46 6.84 -3.36
CA GLN A 309 -5.62 6.36 -4.46
C GLN A 309 -4.84 7.51 -5.11
N MET A 310 -5.50 8.64 -5.38
CA MET A 310 -4.88 9.82 -5.98
C MET A 310 -3.75 10.36 -5.09
N LEU A 311 -3.89 10.32 -3.75
CA LEU A 311 -2.82 10.69 -2.83
C LEU A 311 -1.61 9.75 -2.97
N ILE A 312 -1.82 8.43 -2.97
CA ILE A 312 -0.73 7.46 -3.12
C ILE A 312 -0.02 7.64 -4.46
N THR A 313 -0.77 7.72 -5.56
CA THR A 313 -0.22 7.95 -6.91
C THR A 313 0.57 9.26 -6.97
N PHE A 314 0.06 10.34 -6.36
CA PHE A 314 0.75 11.62 -6.28
C PHE A 314 2.10 11.51 -5.56
N TYR A 315 2.13 10.94 -4.35
CA TYR A 315 3.37 10.78 -3.58
C TYR A 315 4.37 9.85 -4.27
N MET A 316 3.89 8.76 -4.88
CA MET A 316 4.75 7.84 -5.62
C MET A 316 5.42 8.52 -6.82
N VAL A 317 4.65 9.21 -7.68
CA VAL A 317 5.19 9.92 -8.85
C VAL A 317 6.16 11.01 -8.42
N ARG A 318 5.82 11.78 -7.38
CA ARG A 318 6.67 12.85 -6.87
C ARG A 318 8.00 12.31 -6.32
N LEU A 319 7.97 11.17 -5.62
CA LEU A 319 9.15 10.53 -5.08
C LEU A 319 10.04 9.94 -6.17
N LEU A 320 9.47 9.30 -7.19
CA LEU A 320 10.21 8.82 -8.35
C LEU A 320 10.95 9.95 -9.08
N ARG A 321 10.30 11.11 -9.28
CA ARG A 321 10.93 12.29 -9.89
C ARG A 321 12.11 12.84 -9.07
N ARG A 322 12.16 12.55 -7.77
CA ARG A 322 13.17 13.05 -6.83
C ARG A 322 14.03 11.94 -6.24
N ILE A 323 14.06 10.75 -6.83
CA ILE A 323 14.68 9.57 -6.21
C ILE A 323 16.17 9.77 -5.91
N ASN A 324 16.87 10.58 -6.70
CA ASN A 324 18.29 10.91 -6.49
C ASN A 324 18.52 11.77 -5.23
N LYS A 325 17.50 12.50 -4.78
CA LYS A 325 17.50 13.28 -3.53
C LYS A 325 17.05 12.47 -2.32
N VAL A 326 16.65 11.21 -2.52
CA VAL A 326 16.29 10.29 -1.43
C VAL A 326 17.56 9.71 -0.84
N HIS A 327 18.07 10.39 0.19
CA HIS A 327 19.25 9.95 0.93
C HIS A 327 18.94 8.91 2.01
N ASP A 328 17.69 8.88 2.49
CA ASP A 328 17.24 7.85 3.42
C ASP A 328 17.15 6.49 2.71
N LYS A 329 17.96 5.54 3.17
CA LYS A 329 18.01 4.17 2.67
C LYS A 329 16.65 3.48 2.85
N SER A 330 15.99 3.67 4.00
CA SER A 330 14.73 3.02 4.31
C SER A 330 13.61 3.51 3.39
N GLN A 331 13.57 4.82 3.12
CA GLN A 331 12.66 5.39 2.13
C GLN A 331 12.92 4.84 0.72
N PHE A 332 14.18 4.79 0.27
CA PHE A 332 14.52 4.26 -1.06
C PHE A 332 14.08 2.80 -1.24
N LEU A 333 14.34 1.96 -0.24
CA LEU A 333 13.95 0.55 -0.26
C LEU A 333 12.42 0.38 -0.20
N ALA A 334 11.72 1.21 0.59
CA ALA A 334 10.26 1.21 0.64
C ALA A 334 9.64 1.51 -0.74
N VAL A 335 10.22 2.42 -1.52
CA VAL A 335 9.80 2.68 -2.91
C VAL A 335 9.98 1.45 -3.78
N CYS A 336 11.13 0.78 -3.69
CA CYS A 336 11.40 -0.41 -4.49
C CYS A 336 10.39 -1.52 -4.16
N ILE A 337 10.11 -1.72 -2.88
CA ILE A 337 9.15 -2.73 -2.40
C ILE A 337 7.73 -2.41 -2.85
N PHE A 338 7.29 -1.15 -2.67
CA PHE A 338 5.93 -0.75 -3.06
C PHE A 338 5.71 -0.82 -4.57
N ILE A 339 6.68 -0.38 -5.38
CA ILE A 339 6.57 -0.50 -6.84
C ILE A 339 6.57 -1.97 -7.27
N GLY A 340 7.42 -2.81 -6.68
CA GLY A 340 7.42 -4.25 -6.97
C GLY A 340 6.08 -4.92 -6.63
N TYR A 341 5.49 -4.55 -5.49
CA TYR A 341 4.13 -4.94 -5.10
C TYR A 341 3.09 -4.47 -6.13
N ALA A 342 3.07 -3.17 -6.46
CA ALA A 342 2.10 -2.61 -7.40
C ALA A 342 2.17 -3.26 -8.79
N LEU A 343 3.38 -3.50 -9.31
CA LEU A 343 3.59 -4.15 -10.60
C LEU A 343 2.98 -5.56 -10.66
N ALA A 344 3.07 -6.32 -9.56
CA ALA A 344 2.44 -7.64 -9.44
C ALA A 344 0.92 -7.50 -9.30
N SER A 345 0.46 -6.59 -8.45
CA SER A 345 -0.97 -6.37 -8.20
C SER A 345 -1.74 -5.98 -9.46
N PHE A 346 -1.14 -5.25 -10.40
CA PHE A 346 -1.79 -4.96 -11.69
C PHE A 346 -2.18 -6.23 -12.48
N ILE A 347 -1.48 -7.35 -12.27
CA ILE A 347 -1.84 -8.66 -12.82
C ILE A 347 -3.02 -9.25 -12.05
N PHE A 348 -2.88 -9.35 -10.72
CA PHE A 348 -3.73 -10.20 -9.89
C PHE A 348 -5.00 -9.54 -9.33
N GLU A 349 -5.07 -8.21 -9.26
CA GLU A 349 -6.20 -7.57 -8.56
C GLU A 349 -7.48 -7.61 -9.39
N PRO A 350 -8.54 -8.30 -8.92
CA PRO A 350 -9.77 -8.48 -9.70
C PRO A 350 -10.59 -7.19 -9.81
N ASP A 351 -10.60 -6.37 -8.76
CA ASP A 351 -11.51 -5.24 -8.60
C ASP A 351 -10.88 -4.09 -7.78
N PHE A 352 -11.42 -2.87 -7.89
CA PHE A 352 -10.86 -1.70 -7.20
C PHE A 352 -10.99 -1.76 -5.66
N GLY A 353 -12.00 -2.43 -5.14
CA GLY A 353 -12.20 -2.60 -3.69
C GLY A 353 -11.11 -3.50 -3.11
N SER A 354 -10.87 -4.67 -3.71
CA SER A 354 -9.76 -5.54 -3.31
C SER A 354 -8.40 -4.85 -3.46
N TRP A 355 -8.19 -4.10 -4.54
CA TRP A 355 -6.98 -3.30 -4.72
C TRP A 355 -6.75 -2.34 -3.55
N VAL A 356 -7.73 -1.52 -3.17
CA VAL A 356 -7.54 -0.56 -2.06
C VAL A 356 -7.34 -1.28 -0.72
N ARG A 357 -7.99 -2.42 -0.48
CA ARG A 357 -7.79 -3.21 0.75
C ARG A 357 -6.37 -3.77 0.82
N HIS A 358 -5.89 -4.42 -0.24
CA HIS A 358 -4.55 -4.98 -0.29
C HIS A 358 -3.48 -3.88 -0.28
N GLU A 359 -3.70 -2.76 -0.99
CA GLU A 359 -2.80 -1.61 -0.97
C GLU A 359 -2.73 -1.01 0.44
N SER A 360 -3.87 -0.88 1.14
CA SER A 360 -3.92 -0.43 2.53
C SER A 360 -3.19 -1.37 3.48
N ALA A 361 -3.23 -2.68 3.26
CA ALA A 361 -2.45 -3.65 4.04
C ALA A 361 -0.94 -3.44 3.90
N THR A 362 -0.47 -2.79 2.84
CA THR A 362 0.94 -2.38 2.67
C THR A 362 1.30 -1.09 3.43
N PHE A 363 0.41 -0.53 4.25
CA PHE A 363 0.64 0.66 5.08
C PHE A 363 2.00 0.67 5.81
N PRO A 364 2.49 -0.44 6.39
CA PRO A 364 3.80 -0.45 7.02
C PRO A 364 4.96 -0.05 6.11
N VAL A 365 4.86 -0.27 4.81
CA VAL A 365 5.85 0.21 3.82
C VAL A 365 5.43 1.55 3.24
N LEU A 366 4.14 1.72 2.91
CA LEU A 366 3.59 2.96 2.34
C LEU A 366 3.81 4.20 3.22
N HIS A 367 3.73 4.09 4.55
CA HIS A 367 3.95 5.25 5.41
C HIS A 367 5.41 5.73 5.38
N LEU A 368 6.39 4.85 5.19
CA LEU A 368 7.81 5.25 4.98
C LEU A 368 7.99 6.00 3.66
N LEU A 369 7.19 5.63 2.64
CA LEU A 369 7.16 6.30 1.34
C LEU A 369 6.58 7.72 1.48
N VAL A 370 5.37 7.81 2.05
CA VAL A 370 4.57 9.04 2.08
C VAL A 370 5.05 10.04 3.13
N LEU A 371 5.43 9.57 4.32
CA LEU A 371 5.66 10.43 5.49
C LEU A 371 7.09 10.93 5.67
N SER A 372 7.93 10.78 4.65
CA SER A 372 9.27 11.38 4.66
C SER A 372 9.24 12.91 4.62
N GLY A 373 10.28 13.55 5.18
CA GLY A 373 10.50 14.99 5.04
C GLY A 373 10.58 15.44 3.57
N ASN A 374 11.14 14.61 2.69
CA ASN A 374 11.29 14.89 1.25
C ASN A 374 9.97 15.04 0.49
N GLN A 375 8.90 14.49 1.05
CA GLN A 375 7.55 14.51 0.47
C GLN A 375 6.69 15.66 1.00
N ARG A 376 7.18 16.47 1.94
CA ARG A 376 6.41 17.63 2.42
C ARG A 376 6.20 18.66 1.32
N LEU A 377 4.98 19.16 1.19
CA LEU A 377 4.65 20.19 0.20
C LEU A 377 4.99 21.58 0.76
N PRO A 378 5.77 22.44 0.06
CA PRO A 378 6.14 23.76 0.58
C PRO A 378 4.95 24.63 0.99
N PHE A 379 3.81 24.48 0.31
CA PHE A 379 2.58 25.20 0.61
C PHE A 379 1.92 24.77 1.94
N PHE A 380 2.10 23.50 2.32
CA PHE A 380 1.54 22.90 3.54
C PHE A 380 2.60 22.61 4.61
N ALA A 381 3.89 22.72 4.28
CA ALA A 381 5.01 22.50 5.16
C ALA A 381 5.26 23.74 6.02
N PRO A 382 5.77 23.57 7.25
CA PRO A 382 6.38 24.67 7.98
C PRO A 382 7.49 25.29 7.10
N LYS A 383 7.57 26.63 7.02
CA LYS A 383 8.53 27.40 6.20
C LYS A 383 10.02 27.23 6.58
N ASP A 384 10.40 26.13 7.21
CA ASP A 384 11.78 25.83 7.58
C ASP A 384 12.67 25.50 6.36
N ASP A 385 12.10 24.95 5.27
CA ASP A 385 12.87 24.56 4.07
C ASP A 385 13.33 25.75 3.21
N GLU A 386 12.60 26.87 3.20
CA GLU A 386 13.04 28.09 2.50
C GLU A 386 14.28 28.72 3.16
N LEU A 387 14.50 28.49 4.45
CA LEU A 387 15.64 29.02 5.19
C LEU A 387 16.90 28.16 5.08
N ARG A 388 16.76 26.87 4.75
CA ARG A 388 17.90 25.96 4.49
C ARG A 388 18.40 26.08 3.05
N GLY A 389 17.52 26.37 2.08
CA GLY A 389 17.90 26.61 0.67
C GLY A 389 18.63 27.93 0.40
N GLY A 390 18.79 28.80 1.40
CA GLY A 390 19.63 30.02 1.32
C GLY A 390 21.09 29.80 1.73
N ILE A 391 21.49 28.55 1.98
CA ILE A 391 22.86 28.13 2.29
C ILE A 391 23.20 27.00 1.31
N SER A 392 23.33 27.35 0.04
CA SER A 392 24.06 26.58 -0.98
C SER A 392 24.72 27.57 -1.92
#